data_AF-A0A127SBJ7-F1
#
_entry.id   AF-A0A127SBJ7-F1
#
_cell.length_a   1.000
_cell.length_b   1.000
_cell.length_c   1.000
_cell.angle_alpha   90.00
_cell.angle_beta   90.00
_cell.angle_gamma   90.00
#
_symmetry.space_group_name_H-M   'P 1'
#
loop_
_entity.id
_entity.type
_entity.pdbx_description
1 polymer ?
#
loop_
_entity_poly.entity_id
_entity_poly.type
_entity_poly.pdbx_seq_one_letter_code
_entity_poly.pdbx_strand_id
1 'polypeptide(L)'
;MRQSLLFALLGFLGLILYQNMQQPQLRLNPLLDRLTHPFDQRIRYRIAEVDPRFGLSEHELKYISQQATDIWKQGLGQDYFVYDPNARLSIRLIYDQRQDESVQRRDQLSKLTQNEHGLSQKNTELKAMQQNLARHSGALDVQKQSLQDLSQNYNAMIRQYNQHGGVPASQQAAVQQSLAQLRQQQHFLDQQIASFNLQVNAYNQKVDELNRLD
;
A
#
# COMPACT_ATOMS: atom_id res chain seq x y z
N MET A 1 67.95 -8.57 -37.31
CA MET A 1 66.53 -8.86 -37.00
C MET A 1 66.33 -9.52 -35.63
N ARG A 2 66.97 -10.66 -35.33
CA ARG A 2 66.78 -11.38 -34.04
C ARG A 2 67.11 -10.57 -32.78
N GLN A 3 68.17 -9.76 -32.79
CA GLN A 3 68.53 -8.93 -31.63
C GLN A 3 67.62 -7.72 -31.43
N SER A 4 67.20 -7.06 -32.51
CA SER A 4 66.22 -5.96 -32.47
C SER A 4 64.88 -6.42 -31.89
N LEU A 5 64.44 -7.65 -32.23
CA LEU A 5 63.26 -8.28 -31.64
C LEU A 5 63.42 -8.55 -30.14
N LEU A 6 64.60 -9.00 -29.70
CA LEU A 6 64.91 -9.22 -28.29
C LEU A 6 64.88 -7.91 -27.48
N PHE A 7 65.46 -6.83 -27.99
CA PHE A 7 65.43 -5.53 -27.31
C PHE A 7 64.02 -4.95 -27.21
N ALA A 8 63.21 -5.07 -28.26
CA ALA A 8 61.80 -4.68 -28.23
C ALA A 8 61.01 -5.48 -27.17
N LEU A 9 61.29 -6.79 -27.05
CA LEU A 9 60.63 -7.67 -26.10
C LEU A 9 61.04 -7.41 -24.65
N LEU A 10 62.31 -7.04 -24.40
CA LEU A 10 62.79 -6.62 -23.08
C LEU A 10 62.24 -5.25 -22.67
N GLY A 11 62.21 -4.28 -23.58
CA GLY A 11 61.58 -2.98 -23.34
C GLY A 11 60.08 -3.13 -23.02
N PHE A 12 59.41 -4.04 -23.73
CA PHE A 12 58.02 -4.40 -23.48
C PHE A 12 57.82 -5.02 -22.09
N LEU A 13 58.64 -6.00 -21.72
CA LEU A 13 58.59 -6.64 -20.41
C LEU A 13 58.84 -5.60 -19.29
N GLY A 14 59.81 -4.71 -19.47
CA GLY A 14 60.11 -3.62 -18.54
C GLY A 14 58.93 -2.66 -18.36
N LEU A 15 58.25 -2.28 -19.45
CA LEU A 15 57.08 -1.39 -19.41
C LEU A 15 55.90 -2.04 -18.65
N ILE A 16 55.65 -3.33 -18.87
CA ILE A 16 54.60 -4.07 -18.14
C ILE A 16 54.94 -4.20 -16.65
N LEU A 17 56.20 -4.50 -16.31
CA LEU A 17 56.66 -4.58 -14.92
C LEU A 17 56.51 -3.23 -14.22
N TYR A 18 56.90 -2.13 -14.87
CA TYR A 18 56.75 -0.78 -14.34
C TYR A 18 55.28 -0.42 -14.09
N GLN A 19 54.40 -0.62 -15.07
CA GLN A 19 52.95 -0.43 -14.88
C GLN A 19 52.40 -1.27 -13.73
N ASN A 20 52.82 -2.53 -13.61
CA ASN A 20 52.36 -3.45 -12.56
C ASN A 20 52.82 -3.07 -11.16
N MET A 21 53.89 -2.29 -11.02
CA MET A 21 54.39 -1.77 -9.74
C MET A 21 53.71 -0.45 -9.35
N GLN A 22 53.53 0.46 -10.31
CA GLN A 22 52.94 1.77 -10.06
C GLN A 22 51.41 1.76 -10.00
N GLN A 23 50.77 0.91 -10.82
CA GLN A 23 49.31 0.86 -10.99
C GLN A 23 48.82 -0.61 -11.00
N PRO A 24 48.84 -1.30 -9.84
CA PRO A 24 48.53 -2.73 -9.75
C PRO A 24 47.13 -3.09 -10.26
N GLN A 25 46.17 -2.17 -10.21
CA GLN A 25 44.81 -2.33 -10.70
C GLN A 25 44.73 -2.55 -12.23
N LEU A 26 45.72 -2.09 -13.01
CA LEU A 26 45.74 -2.30 -14.47
C LEU A 26 45.92 -3.77 -14.87
N ARG A 27 46.24 -4.67 -13.93
CA ARG A 27 46.24 -6.12 -14.16
C ARG A 27 44.87 -6.67 -14.55
N LEU A 28 43.80 -5.93 -14.24
CA LEU A 28 42.41 -6.22 -14.60
C LEU A 28 42.08 -5.86 -16.07
N ASN A 29 42.92 -5.05 -16.73
CA ASN A 29 42.75 -4.74 -18.14
C ASN A 29 43.25 -5.90 -19.02
N PRO A 30 42.67 -6.12 -20.21
CA PRO A 30 43.21 -7.08 -21.16
C PRO A 30 44.66 -6.75 -21.54
N LEU A 31 45.48 -7.78 -21.76
CA LEU A 31 46.89 -7.56 -22.10
C LEU A 31 47.03 -6.72 -23.37
N LEU A 32 46.23 -7.00 -24.40
CA LEU A 32 46.23 -6.24 -25.65
C LEU A 32 45.89 -4.76 -25.44
N ASP A 33 44.90 -4.44 -24.59
CA ASP A 33 44.55 -3.05 -24.27
C ASP A 33 45.71 -2.30 -23.61
N ARG A 34 46.45 -2.97 -22.72
CA ARG A 34 47.66 -2.40 -22.09
C ARG A 34 48.81 -2.17 -23.06
N LEU A 35 48.86 -2.91 -24.18
CA LEU A 35 49.83 -2.72 -25.25
C LEU A 35 49.51 -1.48 -26.09
N THR A 36 48.24 -1.35 -26.47
CA THR A 36 47.78 -0.28 -27.37
C THR A 36 47.59 1.04 -26.64
N HIS A 37 47.31 0.99 -25.33
CA HIS A 37 47.06 2.15 -24.48
C HIS A 37 48.00 2.16 -23.25
N PRO A 38 49.34 2.25 -23.44
CA PRO A 38 50.31 2.04 -22.37
C PRO A 38 50.32 3.12 -21.27
N PHE A 39 49.68 4.26 -21.51
CA PHE A 39 49.57 5.37 -20.57
C PHE A 39 48.14 5.56 -20.03
N ASP A 40 47.17 4.76 -20.50
CA ASP A 40 45.81 4.82 -19.98
C ASP A 40 45.75 4.07 -18.64
N GLN A 41 45.35 4.78 -17.59
CA GLN A 41 45.29 4.27 -16.22
C GLN A 41 43.87 3.87 -15.81
N ARG A 42 42.89 3.94 -16.72
CA ARG A 42 41.51 3.59 -16.44
C ARG A 42 41.31 2.09 -16.44
N ILE A 43 40.50 1.60 -15.51
CA ILE A 43 40.15 0.20 -15.37
C ILE A 43 39.08 -0.17 -16.40
N ARG A 44 39.33 -1.25 -17.15
CA ARG A 44 38.33 -1.83 -18.06
C ARG A 44 37.37 -2.70 -17.28
N TYR A 45 36.07 -2.58 -17.55
CA TYR A 45 35.06 -3.46 -16.98
C TYR A 45 34.08 -3.94 -18.05
N ARG A 46 33.45 -5.09 -17.79
CA ARG A 46 32.33 -5.61 -18.59
C ARG A 46 31.19 -6.08 -17.70
N ILE A 47 30.02 -6.21 -18.30
CA ILE A 47 28.92 -6.94 -17.70
C ILE A 47 29.09 -8.43 -18.06
N ALA A 48 28.92 -9.30 -17.07
CA ALA A 48 28.82 -10.74 -17.28
C ALA A 48 27.34 -11.16 -17.30
N GLU A 49 27.07 -12.46 -17.22
CA GLU A 49 25.71 -12.97 -17.09
C GLU A 49 24.94 -12.30 -15.94
N VAL A 50 23.74 -11.83 -16.26
CA VAL A 50 22.81 -11.22 -15.31
C VAL A 50 21.73 -12.24 -15.00
N ASP A 51 21.58 -12.59 -13.73
CA ASP A 51 20.51 -13.49 -13.31
C ASP A 51 19.13 -12.85 -13.61
N PRO A 52 18.28 -13.48 -14.44
CA PRO A 52 17.00 -12.90 -14.86
C PRO A 52 16.05 -12.58 -13.69
N ARG A 53 16.24 -13.19 -12.51
CA ARG A 53 15.44 -12.93 -11.30
C ARG A 53 15.58 -11.51 -10.77
N PHE A 54 16.62 -10.78 -11.19
CA PHE A 54 16.73 -9.35 -10.91
C PHE A 54 15.79 -8.49 -11.77
N GLY A 55 15.18 -9.03 -12.83
CA GLY A 55 14.35 -8.27 -13.76
C GLY A 55 15.13 -7.21 -14.54
N LEU A 56 16.45 -7.37 -14.68
CA LEU A 56 17.34 -6.46 -15.40
C LEU A 56 17.96 -7.19 -16.59
N SER A 57 17.96 -6.53 -17.75
CA SER A 57 18.76 -6.93 -18.89
C SER A 57 20.23 -6.56 -18.71
N GLU A 58 21.12 -7.23 -19.44
CA GLU A 58 22.53 -6.86 -19.52
C GLU A 58 22.73 -5.40 -19.96
N HIS A 59 21.89 -4.92 -20.89
CA HIS A 59 21.92 -3.56 -21.37
C HIS A 59 21.58 -2.55 -20.27
N GLU A 60 20.53 -2.81 -19.48
CA GLU A 60 20.16 -1.96 -18.34
C GLU A 60 21.24 -1.97 -17.28
N LEU A 61 21.82 -3.12 -16.97
CA LEU A 61 22.91 -3.20 -16.00
C LEU A 61 24.17 -2.47 -16.49
N LYS A 62 24.46 -2.52 -17.79
CA LYS A 62 25.54 -1.72 -18.40
C LYS A 62 25.28 -0.23 -18.22
N TYR A 63 24.06 0.22 -18.51
CA TYR A 63 23.67 1.62 -18.35
C TYR A 63 23.78 2.08 -16.89
N ILE A 64 23.26 1.29 -15.94
CA ILE A 64 23.39 1.54 -14.49
C ILE A 64 24.86 1.58 -14.06
N SER A 65 25.68 0.66 -14.57
CA SER A 65 27.12 0.64 -14.27
C SER A 65 27.82 1.88 -14.80
N GLN A 66 27.45 2.38 -15.98
CA GLN A 66 27.96 3.64 -16.52
C GLN A 66 27.58 4.83 -15.63
N GLN A 67 26.32 4.90 -15.20
CA GLN A 67 25.88 5.93 -14.25
C GLN A 67 26.68 5.86 -12.94
N ALA A 68 26.92 4.66 -12.41
CA ALA A 68 27.75 4.48 -11.22
C ALA A 68 29.20 4.96 -11.44
N THR A 69 29.78 4.70 -12.61
CA THR A 69 31.13 5.20 -12.95
C THR A 69 31.17 6.72 -13.08
N ASP A 70 30.09 7.34 -13.56
CA ASP A 70 29.98 8.80 -13.65
C ASP A 70 29.93 9.46 -12.27
N ILE A 71 29.34 8.82 -11.27
CA ILE A 71 29.37 9.30 -9.87
C ILE A 71 30.83 9.38 -9.37
N TRP A 72 31.62 8.34 -9.60
CA TRP A 72 33.05 8.34 -9.24
C TRP A 72 33.82 9.41 -10.00
N LYS A 73 33.54 9.59 -11.30
CA LYS A 73 34.14 10.64 -12.12
C LYS A 73 33.83 12.04 -11.58
N GLN A 74 32.58 12.30 -11.19
CA GLN A 74 32.19 13.59 -10.62
C GLN A 74 32.89 13.83 -9.27
N GLY A 75 32.96 12.82 -8.40
CA GLY A 75 33.59 12.94 -7.09
C GLY A 75 35.11 13.09 -7.14
N LEU A 76 35.78 12.49 -8.13
CA LEU A 76 37.24 12.46 -8.22
C LEU A 76 37.82 13.37 -9.32
N GLY A 77 36.96 14.00 -10.13
CA GLY A 77 37.34 14.94 -11.19
C GLY A 77 38.01 14.31 -12.42
N GLN A 78 38.08 12.98 -12.49
CA GLN A 78 38.65 12.26 -13.63
C GLN A 78 37.95 10.92 -13.87
N ASP A 79 37.99 10.47 -15.12
CA ASP A 79 37.43 9.17 -15.50
C ASP A 79 38.38 8.04 -15.08
N TYR A 80 37.84 7.03 -14.40
CA TYR A 80 38.60 5.87 -13.90
C TYR A 80 38.15 4.54 -14.52
N PHE A 81 37.02 4.51 -15.21
CA PHE A 81 36.39 3.25 -15.63
C PHE A 81 35.91 3.34 -17.07
N VAL A 82 36.26 2.33 -17.87
CA VAL A 82 35.85 2.27 -19.28
C VAL A 82 35.21 0.91 -19.54
N TYR A 83 34.06 0.92 -20.21
CA TYR A 83 33.43 -0.30 -20.66
C TYR A 83 34.24 -0.94 -21.79
N ASP A 84 34.59 -2.21 -21.64
CA ASP A 84 35.24 -3.03 -22.67
C ASP A 84 34.67 -4.45 -22.58
N PRO A 85 34.01 -4.97 -23.63
CA PRO A 85 33.41 -6.32 -23.60
C PRO A 85 34.45 -7.43 -23.35
N ASN A 86 35.73 -7.19 -23.58
CA ASN A 86 36.81 -8.15 -23.35
C ASN A 86 37.51 -7.99 -21.99
N ALA A 87 37.03 -7.07 -21.14
CA ALA A 87 37.64 -6.80 -19.83
C ALA A 87 37.71 -8.03 -18.93
N ARG A 88 38.74 -8.10 -18.08
CA ARG A 88 38.86 -9.17 -17.08
C ARG A 88 38.02 -8.90 -15.84
N LEU A 89 37.90 -7.63 -15.44
CA LEU A 89 36.97 -7.22 -14.39
C LEU A 89 35.53 -7.34 -14.92
N SER A 90 34.78 -8.26 -14.34
CA SER A 90 33.40 -8.53 -14.73
C SER A 90 32.43 -8.24 -13.59
N ILE A 91 31.38 -7.49 -13.88
CA ILE A 91 30.26 -7.26 -12.98
C ILE A 91 29.25 -8.38 -13.22
N ARG A 92 28.95 -9.18 -12.18
CA ARG A 92 27.97 -10.27 -12.23
C ARG A 92 26.94 -10.05 -11.14
N LEU A 93 25.66 -10.15 -11.49
CA LEU A 93 24.56 -10.18 -10.53
C LEU A 93 24.19 -11.64 -10.25
N ILE A 94 24.39 -12.07 -9.01
CA ILE A 94 24.06 -13.42 -8.54
C ILE A 94 22.92 -13.29 -7.55
N TYR A 95 21.81 -13.96 -7.83
CA TYR A 95 20.65 -13.95 -6.95
C TYR A 95 20.79 -15.07 -5.93
N ASP A 96 21.21 -14.70 -4.72
CA ASP A 96 21.42 -15.63 -3.60
C ASP A 96 20.13 -15.84 -2.79
N GLN A 97 20.18 -16.82 -1.87
CA GLN A 97 19.04 -17.15 -1.00
C GLN A 97 18.60 -15.95 -0.13
N ARG A 98 19.53 -15.06 0.26
CA ARG A 98 19.18 -13.90 1.09
C ARG A 98 18.34 -12.91 0.31
N GLN A 99 18.61 -12.75 -0.99
CA GLN A 99 17.81 -11.92 -1.87
C GLN A 99 16.39 -12.48 -2.01
N ASP A 100 16.24 -13.81 -2.17
CA ASP A 100 14.94 -14.49 -2.25
C ASP A 100 14.14 -14.31 -0.95
N GLU A 101 14.75 -14.62 0.19
CA GLU A 101 14.12 -14.47 1.51
C GLU A 101 13.71 -13.02 1.79
N SER A 102 14.53 -12.04 1.38
CA SER A 102 14.21 -10.62 1.56
C SER A 102 12.98 -10.21 0.75
N VAL A 103 12.89 -10.63 -0.52
CA VAL A 103 11.74 -10.36 -1.38
C VAL A 103 10.48 -11.02 -0.82
N GLN A 104 10.56 -12.30 -0.45
CA GLN A 104 9.44 -13.03 0.16
C GLN A 104 8.97 -12.38 1.46
N ARG A 105 9.90 -11.98 2.35
CA ARG A 105 9.56 -11.27 3.59
C ARG A 105 8.87 -9.93 3.31
N ARG A 106 9.34 -9.15 2.34
CA ARG A 106 8.73 -7.88 1.97
C ARG A 106 7.30 -8.09 1.45
N ASP A 107 7.09 -9.09 0.61
CA ASP A 107 5.77 -9.40 0.07
C ASP A 107 4.81 -9.90 1.15
N GLN A 108 5.30 -10.74 2.07
CA GLN A 108 4.54 -11.15 3.26
C GLN A 108 4.18 -9.96 4.15
N LEU A 109 5.13 -9.08 4.43
CA LEU A 109 4.91 -7.88 5.23
C LEU A 109 3.89 -6.95 4.55
N SER A 110 3.99 -6.77 3.23
CA SER A 110 3.02 -5.97 2.48
C SER A 110 1.60 -6.53 2.60
N LYS A 111 1.43 -7.86 2.49
CA LYS A 111 0.13 -8.52 2.69
C LYS A 111 -0.39 -8.35 4.11
N LEU A 112 0.48 -8.50 5.12
CA LEU A 112 0.12 -8.27 6.52
C LEU A 112 -0.35 -6.84 6.75
N THR A 113 0.39 -5.84 6.28
CA THR A 113 0.02 -4.42 6.43
C THR A 113 -1.30 -4.10 5.70
N GLN A 114 -1.54 -4.68 4.51
CA GLN A 114 -2.81 -4.53 3.81
C GLN A 114 -3.98 -5.14 4.59
N ASN A 115 -3.78 -6.33 5.16
CA ASN A 115 -4.78 -6.98 5.99
C ASN A 115 -5.07 -6.19 7.27
N GLU A 116 -4.04 -5.69 7.96
CA GLU A 116 -4.20 -4.82 9.13
C GLU A 116 -5.00 -3.56 8.81
N HIS A 117 -4.69 -2.91 7.67
CA HIS A 117 -5.42 -1.72 7.24
C HIS A 117 -6.88 -2.04 6.92
N GLY A 118 -7.14 -3.14 6.19
CA GLY A 118 -8.50 -3.61 5.90
C GLY A 118 -9.29 -3.92 7.16
N LEU A 119 -8.69 -4.61 8.13
CA LEU A 119 -9.33 -4.94 9.42
C LEU A 119 -9.63 -3.67 10.23
N SER A 120 -8.69 -2.72 10.28
CA SER A 120 -8.87 -1.44 10.96
C SER A 120 -10.06 -0.66 10.37
N GLN A 121 -10.15 -0.56 9.04
CA GLN A 121 -11.27 0.09 8.36
C GLN A 121 -12.62 -0.57 8.68
N LYS A 122 -12.70 -1.91 8.61
CA LYS A 122 -13.92 -2.66 8.95
C LYS A 122 -14.33 -2.44 10.41
N ASN A 123 -13.37 -2.39 11.35
CA ASN A 123 -13.64 -2.09 12.75
C ASN A 123 -14.16 -0.66 12.97
N THR A 124 -13.61 0.33 12.27
CA THR A 124 -14.12 1.71 12.30
C THR A 124 -15.55 1.78 11.78
N GLU A 125 -15.86 1.09 10.69
CA GLU A 125 -17.20 1.02 10.11
C GLU A 125 -18.21 0.39 11.10
N LEU A 126 -17.86 -0.75 11.71
CA LEU A 126 -18.70 -1.39 12.73
C LEU A 126 -18.99 -0.46 13.91
N LYS A 127 -17.97 0.25 14.40
CA LYS A 127 -18.13 1.20 15.52
C LYS A 127 -19.09 2.33 15.14
N ALA A 128 -19.00 2.85 13.92
CA ALA A 128 -19.92 3.87 13.43
C ALA A 128 -21.36 3.33 13.31
N MET A 129 -21.54 2.11 12.80
CA MET A 129 -22.85 1.44 12.75
C MET A 129 -23.44 1.26 14.15
N GLN A 130 -22.64 0.78 15.12
CA GLN A 130 -23.08 0.62 16.51
C GLN A 130 -23.52 1.95 17.14
N GLN A 131 -22.79 3.04 16.89
CA GLN A 131 -23.18 4.38 17.35
C GLN A 131 -24.47 4.86 16.68
N ASN A 132 -24.66 4.58 15.39
CA ASN A 132 -25.90 4.91 14.68
C ASN A 132 -27.09 4.14 15.25
N LEU A 133 -26.93 2.85 15.52
CA LEU A 133 -27.95 2.02 16.16
C LEU A 133 -28.31 2.56 17.55
N ALA A 134 -27.32 2.90 18.38
CA ALA A 134 -27.58 3.48 19.70
C ALA A 134 -28.37 4.80 19.62
N ARG A 135 -28.03 5.67 18.67
CA ARG A 135 -28.77 6.93 18.43
C ARG A 135 -30.20 6.68 17.94
N HIS A 136 -30.39 5.78 16.97
CA HIS A 136 -31.73 5.44 16.47
C HIS A 136 -32.60 4.80 17.55
N SER A 137 -32.03 3.91 18.38
CA SER A 137 -32.73 3.32 19.52
C SER A 137 -33.23 4.39 20.48
N GLY A 138 -32.38 5.35 20.86
CA GLY A 138 -32.80 6.45 21.74
C GLY A 138 -33.88 7.34 21.11
N ALA A 139 -33.82 7.58 19.79
CA ALA A 139 -34.86 8.32 19.08
C ALA A 139 -36.21 7.58 19.06
N LEU A 140 -36.19 6.26 18.88
CA LEU A 140 -37.38 5.41 18.96
C LEU A 140 -37.99 5.43 20.35
N ASP A 141 -37.19 5.38 21.41
CA ASP A 141 -37.67 5.45 22.79
C ASP A 141 -38.40 6.77 23.07
N VAL A 142 -37.85 7.90 22.61
CA VAL A 142 -38.50 9.22 22.71
C VAL A 142 -39.82 9.26 21.94
N GLN A 143 -39.86 8.72 20.72
CA GLN A 143 -41.09 8.67 19.91
C GLN A 143 -42.16 7.78 20.54
N LYS A 144 -41.76 6.65 21.12
CA LYS A 144 -42.65 5.74 21.84
C LYS A 144 -43.29 6.43 23.05
N GLN A 145 -42.49 7.16 23.82
CA GLN A 145 -43.01 7.94 24.95
C GLN A 145 -43.99 9.02 24.47
N SER A 146 -43.66 9.76 23.41
CA SER A 146 -44.55 10.79 22.84
C SER A 146 -45.89 10.21 22.37
N LEU A 147 -45.88 9.05 21.71
CA LEU A 147 -47.09 8.36 21.28
C LEU A 147 -47.93 7.89 22.48
N GLN A 148 -47.28 7.40 23.54
CA GLN A 148 -47.93 7.00 24.78
C GLN A 148 -48.64 8.19 25.45
N ASP A 149 -47.97 9.33 25.55
CA ASP A 149 -48.54 10.56 26.13
C ASP A 149 -49.75 11.05 25.32
N LEU A 150 -49.63 11.05 23.98
CA LEU A 150 -50.73 11.43 23.08
C LEU A 150 -51.93 10.47 23.17
N SER A 151 -51.66 9.17 23.31
CA SER A 151 -52.71 8.16 23.54
C SER A 151 -53.42 8.38 24.87
N GLN A 152 -52.68 8.67 25.94
CA GLN A 152 -53.26 8.96 27.25
C GLN A 152 -54.13 10.21 27.22
N ASN A 153 -53.67 11.28 26.58
CA ASN A 153 -54.41 12.53 26.41
C ASN A 153 -55.69 12.32 25.60
N TYR A 154 -55.61 11.60 24.48
CA TYR A 154 -56.78 11.26 23.67
C TYR A 154 -57.80 10.44 24.47
N ASN A 155 -57.34 9.41 25.19
CA ASN A 155 -58.21 8.58 26.01
C ASN A 155 -58.86 9.35 27.16
N ALA A 156 -58.13 10.30 27.79
CA ALA A 156 -58.68 11.17 28.82
C ALA A 156 -59.79 12.09 28.27
N MET A 157 -59.54 12.70 27.10
CA MET A 157 -60.53 13.53 26.40
C MET A 157 -61.80 12.74 26.06
N ILE A 158 -61.67 11.53 25.50
CA ILE A 158 -62.82 10.66 25.19
C ILE A 158 -63.59 10.26 26.45
N ARG A 159 -62.90 9.94 27.56
CA ARG A 159 -63.56 9.64 28.84
C ARG A 159 -64.39 10.82 29.34
N GLN A 160 -63.85 12.04 29.27
CA GLN A 160 -64.57 13.24 29.67
C GLN A 160 -65.83 13.44 28.83
N TYR A 161 -65.74 13.30 27.51
CA TYR A 161 -66.92 13.41 26.64
C TYR A 161 -67.97 12.32 26.92
N ASN A 162 -67.54 11.08 27.14
CA ASN A 162 -68.46 9.97 27.45
C ASN A 162 -69.22 10.21 28.78
N GLN A 163 -68.62 10.89 29.76
CA GLN A 163 -69.30 11.27 31.00
C GLN A 163 -70.39 12.34 30.79
N HIS A 164 -70.29 13.15 29.73
CA HIS A 164 -71.23 14.21 29.39
C HIS A 164 -72.21 13.84 28.25
N GLY A 165 -72.40 12.55 27.99
CA GLY A 165 -73.35 12.07 26.97
C GLY A 165 -72.77 11.91 25.56
N GLY A 166 -71.44 11.93 25.41
CA GLY A 166 -70.74 11.71 24.15
C GLY A 166 -70.03 12.96 23.64
N VAL A 167 -69.40 12.85 22.46
CA VAL A 167 -68.64 13.95 21.83
C VAL A 167 -69.60 15.01 21.27
N PRO A 168 -69.57 16.28 21.74
CA PRO A 168 -70.40 17.35 21.20
C PRO A 168 -70.08 17.62 19.72
N ALA A 169 -71.09 18.00 18.93
CA ALA A 169 -70.93 18.29 17.49
C ALA A 169 -69.83 19.34 17.21
N SER A 170 -69.71 20.37 18.08
CA SER A 170 -68.68 21.40 17.99
C SER A 170 -67.25 20.88 18.21
N GLN A 171 -67.07 19.72 18.84
CA GLN A 171 -65.77 19.13 19.18
C GLN A 171 -65.40 17.93 18.29
N GLN A 172 -66.31 17.44 17.44
CA GLN A 172 -66.07 16.25 16.61
C GLN A 172 -64.84 16.42 15.69
N ALA A 173 -64.66 17.60 15.10
CA ALA A 173 -63.51 17.89 14.25
C ALA A 173 -62.18 17.80 15.03
N ALA A 174 -62.12 18.33 16.25
CA ALA A 174 -60.93 18.27 17.09
C ALA A 174 -60.59 16.82 17.50
N VAL A 175 -61.60 16.03 17.86
CA VAL A 175 -61.43 14.60 18.19
C VAL A 175 -60.92 13.81 16.98
N GLN A 176 -61.51 14.02 15.80
CA GLN A 176 -61.06 13.36 14.56
C GLN A 176 -59.62 13.75 14.20
N GLN A 177 -59.25 15.02 14.36
CA GLN A 177 -57.89 15.50 14.11
C GLN A 177 -56.89 14.84 15.08
N SER A 178 -57.23 14.74 16.37
CA SER A 178 -56.38 14.08 17.36
C SER A 178 -56.20 12.59 17.06
N LEU A 179 -57.27 11.90 16.65
CA LEU A 179 -57.20 10.50 16.23
C LEU A 179 -56.33 10.32 14.97
N ALA A 180 -56.46 11.22 13.99
CA ALA A 180 -55.65 11.20 12.77
C ALA A 180 -54.15 11.41 13.08
N GLN A 181 -53.82 12.36 13.96
CA GLN A 181 -52.45 12.60 14.41
C GLN A 181 -51.86 11.36 15.11
N LEU A 182 -52.64 10.70 15.98
CA LEU A 182 -52.21 9.50 16.68
C LEU A 182 -51.90 8.36 15.70
N ARG A 183 -52.78 8.13 14.71
CA ARG A 183 -52.57 7.13 13.66
C ARG A 183 -51.35 7.44 12.80
N GLN A 184 -51.15 8.70 12.44
CA GLN A 184 -49.99 9.12 11.66
C GLN A 184 -48.68 8.87 12.42
N GLN A 185 -48.62 9.21 13.70
CA GLN A 185 -47.43 8.97 14.52
C GLN A 185 -47.18 7.47 14.74
N GLN A 186 -48.22 6.67 14.92
CA GLN A 186 -48.09 5.22 15.00
C GLN A 186 -47.48 4.65 13.71
N HIS A 187 -48.02 5.01 12.55
CA HIS A 187 -47.47 4.57 11.26
C HIS A 187 -46.03 5.02 11.05
N PHE A 188 -45.69 6.24 11.43
CA PHE A 188 -44.32 6.74 11.34
C PHE A 188 -43.38 5.94 12.26
N LEU A 189 -43.78 5.66 13.49
CA LEU A 189 -43.00 4.85 14.42
C LEU A 189 -42.79 3.42 13.89
N ASP A 190 -43.82 2.80 13.31
CA ASP A 190 -43.72 1.47 12.71
C ASP A 190 -42.69 1.44 11.57
N GLN A 191 -42.68 2.47 10.71
CA GLN A 191 -41.68 2.61 9.64
C GLN A 191 -40.25 2.77 10.20
N GLN A 192 -40.10 3.56 11.27
CA GLN A 192 -38.81 3.77 11.91
C GLN A 192 -38.29 2.48 12.58
N ILE A 193 -39.17 1.69 13.20
CA ILE A 193 -38.83 0.37 13.76
C ILE A 193 -38.40 -0.60 12.66
N ALA A 194 -39.12 -0.64 11.53
CA ALA A 194 -38.75 -1.48 10.39
C ALA A 194 -37.37 -1.09 9.84
N SER A 195 -37.10 0.21 9.69
CA SER A 195 -35.78 0.73 9.28
C SER A 195 -34.68 0.36 10.28
N PHE A 196 -34.94 0.48 11.58
CA PHE A 196 -34.00 0.08 12.62
C PHE A 196 -33.67 -1.41 12.55
N ASN A 197 -34.67 -2.28 12.38
CA ASN A 197 -34.44 -3.72 12.24
C ASN A 197 -33.59 -4.06 11.01
N LEU A 198 -33.75 -3.35 9.89
CA LEU A 198 -32.87 -3.51 8.73
C LEU A 198 -31.41 -3.13 9.05
N GLN A 199 -31.21 -2.04 9.80
CA GLN A 199 -29.87 -1.63 10.22
C GLN A 199 -29.23 -2.63 11.19
N VAL A 200 -30.01 -3.20 12.11
CA VAL A 200 -29.54 -4.26 13.03
C VAL A 200 -29.13 -5.50 12.24
N ASN A 201 -29.92 -5.90 11.25
CA ASN A 201 -29.58 -7.05 10.39
C ASN A 201 -28.30 -6.80 9.59
N ALA A 202 -28.13 -5.61 9.02
CA ALA A 202 -26.91 -5.23 8.30
C ALA A 202 -25.68 -5.24 9.23
N TYR A 203 -25.83 -4.73 10.46
CA TYR A 203 -24.77 -4.78 11.47
C TYR A 203 -24.38 -6.23 11.82
N ASN A 204 -25.36 -7.09 12.09
CA ASN A 204 -25.11 -8.50 12.41
C ASN A 204 -24.41 -9.24 11.26
N GLN A 205 -24.83 -9.01 10.02
CA GLN A 205 -24.16 -9.58 8.84
C GLN A 205 -22.69 -9.14 8.74
N LYS A 206 -22.39 -7.88 9.05
CA LYS A 206 -21.03 -7.34 9.02
C LYS A 206 -20.16 -7.92 10.14
N VAL A 207 -20.74 -8.13 11.33
CA VAL A 207 -20.08 -8.83 12.45
C VAL A 207 -19.76 -10.27 12.08
N ASP A 208 -20.71 -10.99 11.47
CA ASP A 208 -20.51 -12.37 11.01
C ASP A 208 -19.44 -12.46 9.90
N GLU A 209 -19.37 -11.48 9.01
CA GLU A 209 -18.33 -11.41 7.98
C GLU A 209 -16.94 -11.27 8.61
N LEU A 210 -16.82 -10.45 9.66
CA LEU A 210 -15.55 -10.24 10.37
C LEU A 210 -15.14 -11.47 11.19
N ASN A 211 -16.07 -12.09 11.91
CA ASN A 211 -15.79 -13.30 12.71
C ASN A 211 -15.36 -14.50 11.86
N ARG A 212 -15.60 -14.49 10.55
CA ARG A 212 -15.13 -15.53 9.61
C ARG A 212 -13.70 -15.28 9.10
N LEU A 213 -13.15 -14.09 9.33
CA LEU A 213 -11.80 -13.72 8.92
C LEU A 213 -10.76 -13.97 10.04
N ASP A 214 -11.22 -14.15 11.27
CA ASP A 214 -10.44 -14.61 12.43
C ASP A 214 -10.38 -16.15 12.49
#